data_AF-A0A7C9RGC7-F1
#
_entry.id   AF-A0A7C9RGC7-F1
#
_cell.length_a   1.000
_cell.length_b   1.000
_cell.length_c   1.000
_cell.angle_alpha   90.00
_cell.angle_beta   90.00
_cell.angle_gamma   90.00
#
_symmetry.space_group_name_H-M   'P 1'
#
loop_
_entity.id
_entity.type
_entity.pdbx_description
1 polymer ?
#
loop_
_entity_poly.entity_id
_entity_poly.type
_entity_poly.pdbx_seq_one_letter_code
_entity_poly.pdbx_strand_id
1 'polypeptide(L)' 'MVGRPQGNLNEKFDPDYVATLRKILDIAVEQIAQENRTPATKAKMAQTIVRRAADGVTDANDLVSSAVRVGETRAA' A
#
# COMPACT_ATOMS: atom_id res chain seq x y z
N MET A 1 -26.96 -28.30 0.87
CA MET A 1 -25.49 -28.28 0.68
C MET A 1 -25.05 -26.82 0.70
N VAL A 2 -24.27 -26.44 1.71
CA VAL A 2 -23.79 -25.06 1.95
C VAL A 2 -23.03 -24.57 0.71
N GLY A 3 -23.41 -23.39 0.22
CA GLY A 3 -22.73 -22.73 -0.90
C GLY A 3 -21.27 -22.53 -0.55
N ARG A 4 -20.38 -23.14 -1.34
CA ARG A 4 -18.95 -22.85 -1.27
C ARG A 4 -18.75 -21.41 -1.75
N PRO A 5 -18.26 -20.47 -0.92
CA PRO A 5 -17.75 -19.23 -1.45
C PRO A 5 -16.58 -19.59 -2.37
N GLN A 6 -16.64 -19.06 -3.58
CA GLN A 6 -15.70 -19.30 -4.64
C GLN A 6 -14.33 -18.84 -4.18
N GLY A 7 -13.38 -19.76 -3.98
CA GLY A 7 -11.97 -19.42 -3.93
C GLY A 7 -11.50 -19.19 -5.36
N ASN A 8 -11.63 -17.95 -5.82
CA ASN A 8 -11.16 -17.49 -7.11
C ASN A 8 -9.75 -16.94 -6.88
N LEU A 9 -8.73 -17.68 -7.30
CA LEU A 9 -7.33 -17.24 -7.20
C LEU A 9 -7.01 -16.00 -8.07
N ASN A 10 -8.03 -15.38 -8.69
CA ASN A 10 -8.04 -14.03 -9.27
C ASN A 10 -8.37 -12.91 -8.25
N GLU A 11 -8.68 -13.24 -6.99
CA GLU A 11 -8.97 -12.34 -5.85
C GLU A 11 -7.73 -11.63 -5.27
N LYS A 12 -6.57 -11.66 -5.93
CA LYS A 12 -5.33 -11.10 -5.35
C LYS A 12 -5.31 -9.58 -5.27
N PHE A 13 -6.13 -8.91 -6.08
CA PHE A 13 -6.28 -7.46 -6.10
C PHE A 13 -7.71 -7.09 -6.50
N ASP A 14 -8.65 -7.29 -5.58
CA ASP A 14 -10.01 -6.76 -5.74
C ASP A 14 -9.96 -5.23 -5.97
N PRO A 15 -10.80 -4.65 -6.85
CA PRO A 15 -10.81 -3.20 -7.08
C PRO A 15 -11.03 -2.37 -5.81
N ASP A 16 -11.82 -2.85 -4.85
CA ASP A 16 -12.02 -2.18 -3.55
C ASP A 16 -10.75 -2.25 -2.69
N TYR A 17 -10.08 -3.39 -2.73
CA TYR A 17 -8.79 -3.58 -2.07
C TYR A 17 -7.71 -2.65 -2.67
N VAL A 18 -7.61 -2.56 -4.00
CA VAL A 18 -6.69 -1.63 -4.68
C VAL A 18 -7.03 -0.18 -4.36
N ALA A 19 -8.32 0.18 -4.31
CA ALA A 19 -8.75 1.52 -3.93
C ALA A 19 -8.33 1.86 -2.49
N THR A 20 -8.39 0.88 -1.59
CA THR A 20 -7.92 1.02 -0.21
C THR A 20 -6.41 1.25 -0.15
N LEU A 21 -5.61 0.42 -0.83
CA LEU A 21 -4.15 0.60 -0.89
C LEU A 21 -3.75 1.94 -1.52
N ARG A 22 -4.52 2.41 -2.52
CA ARG A 22 -4.30 3.72 -3.14
C ARG A 22 -4.57 4.87 -2.16
N LYS A 23 -5.65 4.81 -1.38
CA LYS A 23 -5.93 5.80 -0.32
C LYS A 23 -4.81 5.84 0.72
N ILE A 24 -4.32 4.67 1.15
CA ILE A 24 -3.19 4.54 2.07
C ILE A 24 -1.94 5.21 1.47
N LEU A 25 -1.65 4.97 0.20
CA LEU A 25 -0.52 5.60 -0.49
C LEU A 25 -0.65 7.12 -0.54
N ASP A 26 -1.83 7.64 -0.89
CA ASP A 26 -2.04 9.09 -0.98
C ASP A 26 -1.87 9.76 0.40
N ILE A 27 -2.39 9.16 1.48
CA ILE A 27 -2.17 9.62 2.86
C ILE A 27 -0.68 9.61 3.23
N ALA A 28 0.04 8.54 2.89
CA ALA A 28 1.47 8.45 3.19
C ALA A 28 2.29 9.51 2.43
N VAL A 29 1.94 9.79 1.17
CA VAL A 29 2.60 10.82 0.35
C VAL A 29 2.38 12.22 0.93
N GLU A 30 1.21 12.48 1.52
CA GLU A 30 0.92 13.75 2.19
C GLU A 30 1.74 13.96 3.47
N GLN A 31 2.25 12.90 4.09
CA GLN A 31 3.04 12.98 5.32
C GLN A 31 4.54 13.20 5.08
N ILE A 32 5.06 12.89 3.88
CA ILE A 32 6.46 13.15 3.56
C ILE A 32 6.68 14.59 3.07
N ALA A 33 7.89 15.13 3.29
CA ALA A 33 8.29 16.44 2.80
C ALA A 33 8.11 16.58 1.29
N GLN A 34 7.67 17.74 0.81
CA GLN A 34 7.34 17.95 -0.60
C GLN A 34 8.54 17.71 -1.54
N GLU A 35 9.75 17.99 -1.08
CA GLU A 35 11.01 17.71 -1.78
C GLU A 35 11.23 16.21 -2.07
N ASN A 36 10.66 15.33 -1.23
CA ASN A 36 10.81 13.88 -1.35
C ASN A 36 9.65 13.24 -2.14
N ARG A 37 8.60 13.99 -2.49
CA ARG A 37 7.41 13.51 -3.24
C ARG A 37 7.71 13.31 -4.74
N THR A 38 8.79 12.60 -5.04
CA THR A 38 9.14 12.25 -6.42
C THR A 38 8.33 11.04 -6.91
N PRO A 39 8.17 10.85 -8.23
CA PRO A 39 7.54 9.65 -8.78
C PRO A 39 8.23 8.36 -8.32
N ALA A 40 9.56 8.38 -8.18
CA ALA A 40 10.35 7.25 -7.71
C ALA A 40 10.03 6.91 -6.25
N THR A 41 9.96 7.92 -5.38
CA THR A 41 9.57 7.75 -3.98
C THR A 41 8.15 7.20 -3.87
N LYS A 42 7.19 7.77 -4.60
CA LYS A 42 5.79 7.30 -4.61
C LYS A 42 5.68 5.84 -5.04
N ALA A 43 6.43 5.42 -6.06
CA ALA A 43 6.47 4.03 -6.51
C ALA A 43 7.04 3.09 -5.43
N LYS A 44 8.13 3.50 -4.76
CA LYS A 44 8.77 2.72 -3.67
C LYS A 44 7.83 2.57 -2.46
N MET A 45 7.10 3.63 -2.12
CA MET A 45 6.06 3.62 -1.10
C MET A 45 4.92 2.67 -1.46
N ALA A 46 4.41 2.75 -2.70
CA ALA A 46 3.36 1.85 -3.20
C ALA A 46 3.80 0.38 -3.14
N GLN A 47 5.02 0.07 -3.58
CA GLN A 47 5.60 -1.27 -3.51
C GLN A 47 5.66 -1.76 -2.05
N THR A 48 6.07 -0.90 -1.12
CA THR A 48 6.17 -1.25 0.31
C THR A 48 4.80 -1.59 0.89
N ILE A 49 3.77 -0.81 0.57
CA ILE A 49 2.40 -1.04 1.01
C ILE A 49 1.89 -2.38 0.50
N VAL A 50 2.01 -2.63 -0.81
CA VAL A 50 1.54 -3.88 -1.42
C VAL A 50 2.27 -5.09 -0.85
N ARG A 51 3.59 -4.98 -0.65
CA ARG A 51 4.39 -6.06 -0.08
C ARG A 51 3.96 -6.39 1.36
N ARG A 52 3.81 -5.38 2.22
CA ARG A 52 3.36 -5.62 3.61
C ARG A 52 1.97 -6.19 3.67
N ALA A 53 1.08 -5.72 2.80
CA ALA A 53 -0.27 -6.24 2.72
C ALA A 53 -0.28 -7.71 2.22
N ALA A 54 0.60 -8.07 1.29
CA ALA A 54 0.82 -9.46 0.87
C ALA A 54 1.44 -10.33 1.98
N ASP A 55 2.26 -9.75 2.86
CA ASP A 55 2.81 -10.42 4.06
C ASP A 55 1.75 -10.58 5.18
N GLY A 56 0.51 -10.14 4.95
CA GLY A 56 -0.62 -10.29 5.88
C GLY A 56 -0.86 -9.08 6.79
N VAL A 57 -0.14 -7.98 6.61
CA VAL A 57 -0.37 -6.73 7.35
C VAL A 57 -1.61 -6.02 6.80
N THR A 58 -2.67 -5.98 7.59
CA THR A 58 -3.95 -5.35 7.19
C THR A 58 -4.22 -4.03 7.90
N ASP A 59 -3.41 -3.67 8.90
CA ASP A 59 -3.58 -2.41 9.62
C ASP A 59 -3.15 -1.21 8.76
N ALA A 60 -4.09 -0.30 8.51
CA ALA A 60 -3.86 0.86 7.67
C ALA A 60 -2.79 1.80 8.24
N ASN A 61 -2.71 1.97 9.56
CA ASN A 61 -1.69 2.83 10.18
C ASN A 61 -0.30 2.22 10.02
N ASP A 62 -0.17 0.90 10.17
CA ASP A 62 1.12 0.22 9.96
C ASP A 62 1.59 0.35 8.50
N LEU A 63 0.68 0.18 7.54
CA LEU A 63 0.97 0.35 6.12
C LEU A 63 1.39 1.80 5.79
N VAL A 64 0.69 2.80 6.32
CA VAL A 64 1.03 4.22 6.16
C VAL A 64 2.39 4.52 6.77
N SER A 65 2.62 4.15 8.04
CA SER A 65 3.87 4.41 8.77
C SER A 65 5.07 3.81 8.03
N SER A 66 4.90 2.60 7.51
CA SER A 66 5.92 1.91 6.74
C SER A 66 6.26 2.60 5.43
N ALA A 67 5.24 3.08 4.73
CA ALA A 67 5.41 3.83 3.49
C ALA A 67 6.12 5.16 3.75
N VAL A 68 5.69 5.90 4.78
CA VAL A 68 6.30 7.19 5.18
C VAL A 68 7.78 7.01 5.48
N ARG A 69 8.15 6.03 6.30
CA ARG A 69 9.56 5.75 6.65
C ARG A 69 10.43 5.51 5.41
N VAL A 70 9.89 4.79 4.42
CA VAL A 70 10.59 4.55 3.14
C VAL A 70 10.66 5.81 2.29
N GLY A 71 9.64 6.68 2.34
CA GLY A 71 9.59 7.93 1.62
C GLY A 71 10.41 9.08 2.24
N GLU A 72 10.69 9.02 3.54
CA GLU A 72 11.58 9.94 4.25
C GLU A 72 13.05 9.68 3.90
N THR A 73 13.40 8.41 3.67
CA THR A 73 14.73 8.07 3.17
C THR A 73 14.76 8.45 1.69
N ARG A 74 15.44 9.56 1.35
CA ARG A 74 15.69 9.95 -0.05
C ARG A 74 16.05 8.70 -0.86
N ALA A 75 15.30 8.44 -1.92
CA ALA A 75 15.74 7.49 -2.92
C ALA A 75 17.02 8.06 -3.52
N ALA A 76 18.16 7.54 -3.06
CA ALA A 76 19.48 7.83 -3.60
C ALA A 76 19.59 7.30 -5.03
#